data_AF-A0A2A8R4I4-F1
#
_entry.id   AF-A0A2A8R4I4-F1
#
_cell.length_a   1.000
_cell.length_b   1.000
_cell.length_c   1.000
_cell.angle_alpha   90.00
_cell.angle_beta   90.00
_cell.angle_gamma   90.00
#
_symmetry.space_group_name_H-M   'P 1'
#
loop_
_entity.id
_entity.type
_entity.pdbx_description
1 polymer ?
#
loop_
_entity_poly.entity_id
_entity_poly.type
_entity_poly.pdbx_seq_one_letter_code
_entity_poly.pdbx_strand_id
1 'polypeptide(L)' 'MIRITTFILAIIIMGYSIYSWNDDSKQSMLILQLLLGFMLAGMGIQHFKKDEKENKNMGLVLILTSLFCMIISLIKYLK' A
#
# COMPACT_ATOMS: atom_id res chain seq x y z
N MET A 1 13.10 -10.56 -10.67
CA MET A 1 11.75 -11.16 -10.81
C MET A 1 10.92 -11.09 -9.54
N ILE A 2 11.41 -11.54 -8.38
CA ILE A 2 10.65 -11.59 -7.10
C ILE A 2 10.05 -10.24 -6.64
N ARG A 3 10.73 -9.12 -6.93
CA ARG A 3 10.38 -7.79 -6.41
C ARG A 3 9.13 -7.16 -7.07
N ILE A 4 8.86 -7.44 -8.35
CA ILE A 4 7.66 -6.96 -9.06
C ILE A 4 6.44 -7.80 -8.71
N THR A 5 6.62 -9.12 -8.61
CA THR A 5 5.55 -10.04 -8.21
C THR A 5 5.00 -9.72 -6.82
N THR A 6 5.87 -9.31 -5.89
CA THR A 6 5.45 -8.87 -4.54
C THR A 6 4.61 -7.60 -4.57
N PHE A 7 4.91 -6.65 -5.48
CA PHE A 7 4.08 -5.46 -5.65
C PHE A 7 2.70 -5.78 -6.21
N ILE A 8 2.61 -6.64 -7.22
CA ILE A 8 1.33 -7.06 -7.80
C ILE A 8 0.49 -7.76 -6.74
N LEU A 9 1.09 -8.65 -5.95
CA LEU A 9 0.41 -9.36 -4.87
C LEU A 9 -0.11 -8.40 -3.79
N ALA A 10 0.70 -7.40 -3.39
CA ALA A 10 0.29 -6.39 -2.43
C ALA A 10 -0.92 -5.57 -2.91
N ILE A 11 -0.96 -5.21 -4.21
CA ILE A 11 -2.09 -4.49 -4.81
C ILE A 11 -3.36 -5.35 -4.81
N ILE A 12 -3.25 -6.65 -5.14
CA ILE A 12 -4.39 -7.58 -5.15
C ILE A 12 -4.95 -7.76 -3.73
N ILE A 13 -4.10 -8.01 -2.74
CA ILE A 13 -4.50 -8.16 -1.34
C ILE A 13 -5.15 -6.87 -0.83
N MET A 14 -4.61 -5.71 -1.23
CA MET A 14 -5.15 -4.41 -0.86
C MET A 14 -6.54 -4.17 -1.47
N GLY A 15 -6.73 -4.49 -2.75
CA GLY A 15 -8.04 -4.42 -3.40
C GLY A 15 -9.08 -5.33 -2.73
N TYR A 16 -8.67 -6.55 -2.38
CA TYR A 16 -9.53 -7.48 -1.64
C TYR A 16 -9.88 -6.98 -0.24
N SER A 17 -8.91 -6.42 0.49
CA SER A 17 -9.12 -5.85 1.83
C SER A 17 -10.14 -4.72 1.79
N ILE A 18 -10.07 -3.84 0.79
CA ILE A 18 -11.06 -2.77 0.61
C ILE A 18 -12.41 -3.36 0.25
N TYR A 19 -12.49 -4.32 -0.67
CA TYR A 19 -13.76 -4.91 -1.11
C TYR A 19 -14.47 -5.68 0.02
N SER A 20 -13.73 -6.54 0.73
CA SER A 20 -14.27 -7.41 1.78
C SER A 20 -14.51 -6.68 3.11
N TRP A 21 -14.30 -5.37 3.16
CA TRP A 21 -14.53 -4.54 4.34
C TRP A 21 -16.00 -4.54 4.74
N ASN A 22 -16.30 -5.31 5.79
CA ASN A 22 -17.61 -5.46 6.40
C ASN A 22 -17.62 -4.88 7.83
N ASP A 23 -18.80 -4.61 8.39
CA ASP A 23 -18.95 -4.00 9.72
C ASP A 23 -18.28 -4.81 10.85
N ASP A 24 -18.29 -6.14 10.78
CA ASP A 24 -17.64 -7.02 11.76
C ASP A 24 -16.11 -7.01 11.72
N SER A 25 -15.50 -6.71 10.56
CA SER A 25 -14.06 -6.83 10.34
C SER A 25 -13.33 -5.50 10.19
N LYS A 26 -14.02 -4.37 10.44
CA LYS A 26 -13.53 -2.99 10.26
C LYS A 26 -12.13 -2.77 10.84
N GLN A 27 -11.94 -3.15 12.10
CA GLN A 27 -10.70 -2.88 12.81
C GLN A 27 -9.53 -3.76 12.31
N SER A 28 -9.79 -5.03 11.99
CA SER A 28 -8.79 -5.96 11.45
C SER A 28 -8.32 -5.54 10.05
N MET A 29 -9.24 -5.12 9.19
CA MET A 29 -8.92 -4.65 7.84
C MET A 29 -8.19 -3.30 7.84
N LEU A 30 -8.52 -2.42 8.77
CA LEU A 30 -7.75 -1.20 9.00
C LEU A 30 -6.30 -1.50 9.34
N ILE A 31 -6.08 -2.39 10.31
CA ILE A 31 -4.73 -2.77 10.75
C ILE A 31 -3.95 -3.38 9.58
N LEU A 32 -4.60 -4.23 8.78
CA LEU A 32 -4.00 -4.82 7.59
C LEU A 32 -3.61 -3.76 6.54
N GLN A 33 -4.48 -2.82 6.23
CA GLN A 33 -4.19 -1.73 5.29
C GLN A 33 -3.12 -0.77 5.80
N LEU A 34 -3.10 -0.48 7.10
CA LEU A 34 -2.07 0.36 7.71
C LEU A 34 -0.70 -0.32 7.60
N LEU A 35 -0.63 -1.61 7.93
CA LEU A 35 0.60 -2.40 7.83
C LEU A 35 1.13 -2.47 6.40
N LEU A 36 0.26 -2.78 5.43
CA LEU A 36 0.58 -2.78 4.00
C LEU A 36 1.04 -1.40 3.53
N GLY A 37 0.37 -0.33 3.96
CA GLY A 37 0.71 1.05 3.64
C GLY A 37 2.10 1.44 4.15
N PHE A 38 2.43 1.11 5.40
CA PHE A 38 3.76 1.36 5.96
C PHE A 38 4.86 0.55 5.26
N MET A 39 4.59 -0.71 4.91
CA MET A 39 5.53 -1.55 4.20
C MET A 39 5.83 -1.01 2.78
N LEU A 40 4.79 -0.57 2.06
CA LEU A 40 4.92 0.07 0.74
C LEU A 40 5.66 1.41 0.82
N ALA A 41 5.35 2.25 1.82
CA ALA A 41 6.03 3.52 2.03
C ALA A 41 7.52 3.33 2.35
N GLY A 42 7.85 2.37 3.23
CA GLY A 42 9.24 2.05 3.58
C GLY A 42 10.05 1.57 2.37
N MET A 43 9.48 0.67 1.56
CA MET A 43 10.11 0.24 0.31
C MET A 43 10.21 1.37 -0.71
N GLY A 44 9.20 2.22 -0.81
CA GLY A 44 9.18 3.39 -1.69
C GLY A 44 10.29 4.38 -1.36
N ILE A 45 10.49 4.69 -0.07
CA ILE A 45 11.58 5.56 0.41
C ILE A 45 12.95 4.93 0.13
N GLN A 46 13.11 3.63 0.39
CA GLN A 46 14.37 2.92 0.09
C GLN A 46 14.72 2.96 -1.41
N HIS A 47 13.71 2.81 -2.27
CA HIS A 47 13.89 2.91 -3.72
C HIS A 47 14.12 4.34 -4.21
N PHE A 48 13.50 5.33 -3.57
CA PHE A 48 13.70 6.74 -3.90
C PHE A 48 15.12 7.24 -3.51
N LYS A 49 15.68 6.69 -2.43
CA LYS A 49 17.04 7.01 -1.96
C LYS A 49 18.15 6.35 -2.77
N LYS A 50 17.83 5.32 -3.56
CA LYS A 50 18.79 4.68 -4.47
C LYS A 50 18.87 5.52 -5.75
N ASP A 51 19.98 6.21 -5.98
CA ASP A 51 20.18 7.16 -7.09
C ASP A 51 20.19 6.55 -8.51
N GLU A 52 19.65 5.34 -8.69
CA GLU A 52 19.31 4.83 -10.01
C GLU A 52 18.06 5.53 -10.52
N LYS A 53 18.22 6.36 -11.55
CA LYS A 53 17.18 7.19 -12.19
C LYS A 53 15.89 6.41 -12.53
N GLU A 54 16.02 5.12 -12.85
CA GLU A 54 14.91 4.23 -13.19
C GLU A 54 14.13 3.72 -11.94
N ASN A 55 14.84 3.44 -10.83
CA ASN A 55 14.25 3.01 -9.58
C ASN A 55 13.58 4.16 -8.81
N LYS A 56 13.96 5.40 -9.08
CA LYS A 56 13.42 6.61 -8.44
C LYS A 56 11.93 6.81 -8.75
N ASN A 57 11.53 6.63 -10.02
CA ASN A 57 10.11 6.68 -10.42
C ASN A 57 9.29 5.57 -9.76
N MET A 58 9.86 4.37 -9.68
CA MET A 58 9.19 3.23 -9.05
C MET A 58 8.99 3.47 -7.54
N GLY A 59 9.97 4.05 -6.85
CA GLY A 59 9.82 4.49 -5.47
C GLY A 59 8.72 5.53 -5.27
N LEU A 60 8.61 6.50 -6.18
CA LEU A 60 7.58 7.54 -6.17
C LEU A 60 6.16 6.96 -6.33
N VAL A 61 5.97 6.02 -7.27
CA VAL A 61 4.69 5.32 -7.49
C VAL A 61 4.26 4.56 -6.23
N LEU A 62 5.20 3.94 -5.52
CA LEU A 62 4.91 3.19 -4.29
C LEU A 62 4.48 4.10 -3.14
N ILE A 63 5.14 5.25 -2.99
CA ILE A 63 4.77 6.26 -1.98
C ILE A 63 3.38 6.83 -2.27
N LEU A 64 3.09 7.16 -3.53
CA LEU A 64 1.76 7.62 -3.97
C LEU A 64 0.67 6.58 -3.71
N THR A 65 0.96 5.31 -4.01
CA THR A 65 0.02 4.20 -3.78
C THR A 65 -0.25 4.00 -2.29
N SER A 66 0.77 4.12 -1.44
CA SER A 66 0.63 4.06 0.02
C SER A 66 -0.24 5.21 0.56
N LEU A 67 -0.02 6.45 0.09
CA LEU A 67 -0.84 7.61 0.45
C LEU A 67 -2.31 7.40 0.06
N PHE A 68 -2.56 6.93 -1.16
CA PHE A 68 -3.90 6.61 -1.63
C PHE A 68 -4.58 5.54 -0.75
N CYS A 69 -3.82 4.51 -0.33
CA CYS A 69 -4.30 3.48 0.59
C CYS A 69 -4.74 4.07 1.93
N MET A 70 -3.93 4.96 2.52
CA MET A 70 -4.27 5.61 3.78
C MET A 70 -5.54 6.45 3.65
N ILE A 71 -5.68 7.22 2.57
CA ILE A 71 -6.86 8.08 2.34
C ILE A 71 -8.13 7.23 2.22
N ILE A 72 -8.12 6.16 1.41
CA ILE A 72 -9.28 5.27 1.26
C ILE A 72 -9.64 4.62 2.61
N SER A 73 -8.63 4.14 3.34
CA SER A 73 -8.84 3.53 4.65
C SER A 73 -9.47 4.51 5.63
N LEU A 74 -9.03 5.78 5.60
CA LEU A 74 -9.58 6.85 6.44
C LEU A 74 -11.04 7.13 6.09
N ILE A 75 -11.35 7.30 4.79
CA ILE A 75 -12.71 7.54 4.31
C ILE A 75 -13.65 6.39 4.70
N LYS A 76 -13.18 5.15 4.53
CA LYS A 76 -14.00 3.96 4.78
C LYS A 76 -14.15 3.64 6.27
N TYR A 77 -13.22 4.08 7.11
CA TYR A 77 -13.35 3.98 8.56
C TYR A 77 -14.22 5.07 9.17
N LEU A 78 -14.14 6.30 8.63
CA LEU A 78 -14.94 7.44 9.09
C LEU A 78 -16.41 7.37 8.63
N LYS A 79 -16.71 6.57 7.61
CA LYS A 79 -18.06 6.31 7.11
C LYS A 79 -18.72 5.13 7.84
#